data_AF-D0LYH1-F1
#
_entry.id   AF-D0LYH1-F1
#
_cell.length_a   1.000
_cell.length_b   1.000
_cell.length_c   1.000
_cell.angle_alpha   90.00
_cell.angle_beta   90.00
_cell.angle_gamma   90.00
#
_symmetry.space_group_name_H-M   'P 1'
#
loop_
_entity.id
_entity.type
_entity.pdbx_description
1 polymer ?
#
loop_
_entity_poly.entity_id
_entity_poly.type
_entity_poly.pdbx_seq_one_letter_code
_entity_poly.pdbx_strand_id
1 'polypeptide(L)'
;MNAASITELLDRVFEHAALVAQFDSAQIFEPEPGKRPMSPQQGRWYASPGGFVECVIKWPPGRVPDQADASAIEVITYGAPPAHLEQSVEDLLAQASSEKLSMYKAATYRLGATPLRVTRSQAATTGPMPDAKFSRLRAVVLDPGQEFDDATKAIELLAQERSERVVATFLASNSFYALDLLSQWGVMEARAPLDDLLGKLEQARDRMLVRVVVARRRLDAWAAATAA
;
A
#
# COMPACT_ATOMS: atom_id res chain seq x y z
N MET A 1 -0.25 22.64 -0.45
CA MET A 1 -1.24 22.56 0.64
C MET A 1 -0.52 22.01 1.86
N ASN A 2 -0.67 22.67 3.01
CA ASN A 2 -0.06 22.21 4.26
C ASN A 2 -0.73 20.91 4.77
N ALA A 3 -0.11 20.22 5.73
CA ALA A 3 -0.62 18.94 6.25
C ALA A 3 -2.05 19.05 6.80
N ALA A 4 -2.36 20.08 7.58
CA ALA A 4 -3.70 20.29 8.15
C ALA A 4 -4.78 20.35 7.06
N SER A 5 -4.57 21.12 5.99
CA SER A 5 -5.54 21.22 4.90
C SER A 5 -5.70 19.94 4.06
N ILE A 6 -4.65 19.11 3.95
CA ILE A 6 -4.75 17.83 3.23
C ILE A 6 -5.47 16.80 4.10
N THR A 7 -5.10 16.72 5.37
CA THR A 7 -5.75 15.84 6.35
C THR A 7 -7.23 16.15 6.47
N GLU A 8 -7.60 17.42 6.66
CA GLU A 8 -9.00 17.87 6.71
C GLU A 8 -9.74 17.55 5.40
N LEU A 9 -9.09 17.74 4.25
CA LEU A 9 -9.69 17.37 2.97
C LEU A 9 -9.98 15.88 2.88
N LEU A 10 -9.00 15.03 3.23
CA LEU A 10 -9.19 13.58 3.19
C LEU A 10 -10.26 13.14 4.19
N ASP A 11 -10.25 13.66 5.42
CA ASP A 11 -11.27 13.34 6.42
C ASP A 11 -12.67 13.77 5.97
N ARG A 12 -12.79 14.94 5.33
CA ARG A 12 -14.07 15.40 4.75
C ARG A 12 -14.51 14.55 3.58
N VAL A 13 -13.60 14.23 2.66
CA VAL A 13 -13.94 13.45 1.45
C VAL A 13 -14.32 12.01 1.82
N PHE A 14 -13.66 11.44 2.81
CA PHE A 14 -13.94 10.10 3.31
C PHE A 14 -14.80 10.10 4.59
N GLU A 15 -15.56 11.16 4.87
CA GLU A 15 -16.36 11.29 6.10
C GLU A 15 -17.42 10.18 6.26
N HIS A 16 -17.80 9.56 5.15
CA HIS A 16 -18.73 8.43 5.10
C HIS A 16 -18.05 7.07 5.31
N ALA A 17 -16.72 7.04 5.47
CA ALA A 17 -15.96 5.85 5.78
C ALA A 17 -15.25 6.00 7.12
N ALA A 18 -15.30 4.96 7.95
CA ALA A 18 -14.55 4.96 9.19
C ALA A 18 -13.05 4.97 8.89
N LEU A 19 -12.32 5.96 9.42
CA LEU A 19 -10.87 5.88 9.54
C LEU A 19 -10.55 4.75 10.53
N VAL A 20 -10.12 3.62 10.01
CA VAL A 20 -9.88 2.40 10.81
C VAL A 20 -8.45 2.31 11.33
N ALA A 21 -7.51 2.98 10.66
CA ALA A 21 -6.12 3.03 11.08
C ALA A 21 -5.40 4.24 10.48
N GLN A 22 -4.35 4.69 11.19
CA GLN A 22 -3.39 5.67 10.70
C GLN A 22 -1.96 5.27 11.06
N PHE A 23 -1.00 5.77 10.30
CA PHE A 23 0.43 5.53 10.46
C PHE A 23 1.21 6.80 10.14
N ASP A 24 2.23 7.11 10.94
CA ASP A 24 3.18 8.20 10.67
C ASP A 24 4.61 7.65 10.70
N SER A 25 5.29 7.72 9.56
CA SER A 25 6.66 7.24 9.41
C SER A 25 7.70 8.15 10.05
N ALA A 26 7.37 9.43 10.31
CA ALA A 26 8.27 10.37 10.99
C ALA A 26 8.61 9.89 12.41
N GLN A 27 7.72 9.12 13.02
CA GLN A 27 7.90 8.53 14.35
C GLN A 27 8.78 7.28 14.36
N ILE A 28 9.07 6.69 13.19
CA ILE A 28 9.84 5.45 13.07
C ILE A 28 11.32 5.71 12.76
N PHE A 29 11.62 6.80 12.05
CA PHE A 29 12.98 7.06 11.57
C PHE A 29 13.48 8.46 11.96
N GLU A 30 14.44 8.49 12.89
CA GLU A 30 15.38 9.62 12.97
C GLU A 30 16.48 9.43 11.91
N PRO A 31 16.81 10.47 11.11
CA PRO A 31 17.85 10.35 10.10
C PRO A 31 19.22 10.12 10.74
N GLU A 32 19.88 9.02 10.38
CA GLU A 32 21.26 8.78 10.80
C GLU A 32 22.21 9.87 10.26
N PRO A 33 23.20 10.33 11.06
CA PRO A 33 24.18 11.31 10.61
C PRO A 33 24.88 10.84 9.32
N GLY A 34 24.87 11.70 8.28
CA GLY A 34 25.52 11.42 7.00
C GLY A 34 24.71 10.57 6.01
N LYS A 35 23.52 10.07 6.37
CA LYS A 35 22.60 9.44 5.41
C LYS A 35 21.53 10.44 4.95
N ARG A 36 21.13 10.33 3.68
CA ARG A 36 20.03 11.14 3.13
C ARG A 36 18.75 10.82 3.91
N PRO A 37 18.04 11.82 4.46
CA PRO A 37 16.79 11.56 5.18
C PRO A 37 15.77 10.93 4.23
N MET A 38 14.96 10.01 4.76
CA MET A 38 13.80 9.52 4.03
C MET A 38 12.73 10.61 3.98
N SER A 39 11.92 10.60 2.92
CA SER A 39 10.68 11.37 2.90
C SER A 39 9.73 10.84 3.98
N PRO A 40 9.31 11.67 4.94
CA PRO A 40 8.26 11.30 5.88
C PRO A 40 6.97 10.98 5.13
N GLN A 41 6.20 10.03 5.65
CA GLN A 41 4.95 9.57 5.06
C GLN A 41 3.90 9.34 6.14
N GLN A 42 2.65 9.66 5.82
CA GLN A 42 1.50 9.35 6.65
C GLN A 42 0.57 8.45 5.84
N GLY A 43 0.31 7.26 6.37
CA GLY A 43 -0.67 6.32 5.84
C GLY A 43 -2.00 6.48 6.56
N ARG A 44 -3.09 6.48 5.81
CA ARG A 44 -4.47 6.48 6.32
C ARG A 44 -5.27 5.42 5.61
N TRP A 45 -6.06 4.67 6.36
CA TRP A 45 -6.87 3.59 5.82
C TRP A 45 -8.34 3.81 6.14
N TYR A 46 -9.15 3.92 5.09
CA TYR A 46 -10.59 4.00 5.16
C TYR A 46 -11.15 2.68 4.66
N ALA A 47 -11.89 1.95 5.49
CA ALA A 47 -12.25 0.58 5.19
C ALA A 47 -13.73 0.30 5.43
N SER A 48 -14.20 -0.75 4.76
CA SER A 48 -15.59 -1.21 4.76
C SER A 48 -15.63 -2.70 4.42
N PRO A 49 -16.72 -3.42 4.70
CA PRO A 49 -16.86 -4.80 4.25
C PRO A 49 -16.70 -4.90 2.73
N GLY A 50 -15.65 -5.57 2.26
CA GLY A 50 -15.38 -5.82 0.83
C GLY A 50 -14.31 -4.95 0.16
N GLY A 51 -13.81 -3.90 0.82
CA GLY A 51 -12.74 -3.08 0.27
C GLY A 51 -12.25 -1.96 1.18
N PHE A 52 -11.07 -1.43 0.87
CA PHE A 52 -10.49 -0.29 1.57
C PHE A 52 -9.74 0.64 0.63
N VAL A 53 -9.60 1.89 1.08
CA VAL A 53 -8.80 2.94 0.45
C VAL A 53 -7.62 3.27 1.35
N GLU A 54 -6.43 3.22 0.78
CA GLU A 54 -5.19 3.70 1.39
C GLU A 54 -4.84 5.07 0.84
N CYS A 55 -4.68 6.05 1.70
CA CYS A 55 -4.13 7.35 1.36
C CYS A 55 -2.73 7.47 1.96
N VAL A 56 -1.73 7.68 1.11
CA VAL A 56 -0.35 7.95 1.52
C VAL A 56 -0.02 9.39 1.20
N ILE A 57 0.26 10.19 2.22
CA ILE A 57 0.75 11.55 2.09
C ILE A 57 2.27 11.50 2.26
N LYS A 58 3.03 12.11 1.33
CA LYS A 58 4.49 12.15 1.36
C LYS A 58 4.99 13.58 1.49
N TRP A 59 5.98 13.81 2.35
CA TRP A 59 6.64 15.11 2.52
C TRP A 59 8.05 15.14 1.94
N PRO A 60 8.57 16.34 1.64
CA PRO A 60 9.96 16.49 1.27
C PRO A 60 10.90 15.92 2.35
N PRO A 61 12.03 15.29 1.97
CA PRO A 61 13.00 14.78 2.93
C PRO A 61 13.46 15.86 3.92
N GLY A 62 13.50 15.52 5.21
CA GLY A 62 13.94 16.42 6.28
C GLY A 62 12.98 17.56 6.63
N ARG A 63 11.72 17.51 6.15
CA ARG A 63 10.67 18.45 6.53
C ARG A 63 9.64 17.78 7.44
N VAL A 64 9.19 18.51 8.46
CA VAL A 64 8.13 18.06 9.36
C VAL A 64 6.77 18.25 8.65
N PRO A 65 5.84 17.28 8.74
CA PRO A 65 4.51 17.36 8.13
C PRO A 65 3.80 18.71 8.34
N ASP A 66 3.85 19.24 9.56
CA ASP A 66 3.14 20.47 9.95
C ASP A 66 3.76 21.76 9.38
N GLN A 67 4.93 21.67 8.74
CA GLN A 67 5.73 22.81 8.30
C GLN A 67 5.97 22.86 6.79
N ALA A 68 5.50 21.88 6.03
CA ALA A 68 5.74 21.79 4.60
C ALA A 68 4.50 21.37 3.82
N ASP A 69 4.41 21.86 2.58
CA ASP A 69 3.47 21.33 1.62
C ASP A 69 3.78 19.86 1.34
N ALA A 70 2.74 19.03 1.21
CA ALA A 70 2.94 17.66 0.79
C ALA A 70 3.53 17.62 -0.63
N SER A 71 4.52 16.76 -0.80
CA SER A 71 5.22 16.51 -2.06
C SER A 71 4.47 15.57 -2.99
N ALA A 72 3.63 14.69 -2.45
CA ALA A 72 2.73 13.84 -3.20
C ALA A 72 1.62 13.28 -2.29
N ILE A 73 0.47 12.99 -2.89
CA ILE A 73 -0.61 12.20 -2.30
C ILE A 73 -0.84 11.00 -3.21
N GLU A 74 -0.87 9.80 -2.65
CA GLU A 74 -1.22 8.58 -3.37
C GLU A 74 -2.50 8.01 -2.74
N VAL A 75 -3.52 7.78 -3.56
CA VAL A 75 -4.77 7.14 -3.16
C VAL A 75 -4.84 5.80 -3.88
N ILE A 76 -4.89 4.72 -3.11
CA ILE A 76 -4.89 3.37 -3.61
C ILE A 76 -6.17 2.70 -3.15
N THR A 77 -7.00 2.25 -4.09
CA THR A 77 -8.18 1.45 -3.77
C THR A 77 -7.85 -0.02 -3.90
N TYR A 78 -8.30 -0.84 -2.96
CA TYR A 78 -8.06 -2.28 -2.95
C TYR A 78 -9.36 -3.06 -2.88
N GLY A 79 -9.42 -4.16 -3.63
CA GLY A 79 -10.63 -4.97 -3.75
C GLY A 79 -11.73 -4.25 -4.53
N ALA A 80 -12.98 -4.51 -4.16
CA ALA A 80 -14.14 -3.81 -4.66
C ALA A 80 -14.61 -2.83 -3.58
N PRO A 81 -13.98 -1.64 -3.45
CA PRO A 81 -14.44 -0.63 -2.50
C PRO A 81 -15.94 -0.36 -2.74
N PRO A 82 -16.76 -0.27 -1.70
CA PRO A 82 -18.16 0.07 -1.85
C PRO A 82 -18.34 1.40 -2.58
N ALA A 83 -19.50 1.58 -3.21
CA ALA A 83 -19.79 2.73 -4.06
C ALA A 83 -19.54 4.08 -3.38
N HIS A 84 -19.73 4.20 -2.05
CA HIS A 84 -19.44 5.44 -1.32
C HIS A 84 -17.93 5.75 -1.27
N LEU A 85 -17.07 4.74 -1.10
CA LEU A 85 -15.60 4.92 -1.13
C LEU A 85 -15.12 5.24 -2.55
N GLU A 86 -15.71 4.62 -3.57
CA GLU A 86 -15.44 4.99 -4.96
C GLU A 86 -15.86 6.43 -5.24
N GLN A 87 -17.06 6.83 -4.80
CA GLN A 87 -17.55 8.20 -4.95
C GLN A 87 -16.65 9.20 -4.22
N SER A 88 -16.19 8.91 -3.00
CA SER A 88 -15.21 9.75 -2.29
C SER A 88 -13.92 9.94 -3.10
N VAL A 89 -13.43 8.90 -3.79
CA VAL A 89 -12.26 9.04 -4.66
C VAL A 89 -12.58 9.93 -5.87
N GLU A 90 -13.76 9.82 -6.47
CA GLU A 90 -14.19 10.70 -7.56
C GLU A 90 -14.37 12.16 -7.09
N ASP A 91 -14.91 12.38 -5.89
CA ASP A 91 -15.07 13.71 -5.30
C ASP A 91 -13.72 14.37 -4.97
N LEU A 92 -12.71 13.57 -4.60
CA LEU A 92 -11.33 14.03 -4.48
C LEU A 92 -10.76 14.44 -5.85
N LEU A 93 -10.99 13.62 -6.87
CA LEU A 93 -10.54 13.90 -8.23
C LEU A 93 -11.21 15.15 -8.82
N ALA A 94 -12.49 15.38 -8.52
CA ALA A 94 -13.22 16.57 -8.94
C ALA A 94 -12.64 17.87 -8.34
N GLN A 95 -12.02 17.78 -7.17
CA GLN A 95 -11.32 18.90 -6.52
C GLN A 95 -9.89 19.09 -7.05
N ALA A 96 -9.35 18.12 -7.79
CA ALA A 96 -8.05 18.23 -8.42
C ALA A 96 -8.15 18.92 -9.79
N SER A 97 -7.23 19.82 -10.10
CA SER A 97 -7.11 20.38 -11.44
C SER A 97 -6.61 19.30 -12.42
N SER A 98 -7.21 19.29 -13.60
CA SER A 98 -7.07 18.25 -14.63
C SER A 98 -5.75 18.30 -15.40
N GLU A 99 -4.66 18.85 -14.84
CA GLU A 99 -3.32 18.74 -15.44
C GLU A 99 -2.84 17.29 -15.32
N LYS A 100 -3.32 16.46 -16.24
CA LYS A 100 -2.90 15.08 -16.45
C LYS A 100 -1.43 15.11 -16.89
N LEU A 101 -0.52 14.89 -15.96
CA LEU A 101 0.90 14.72 -16.27
C LEU A 101 1.06 13.40 -17.06
N SER A 102 1.02 13.49 -18.39
CA SER A 102 1.07 12.33 -19.28
C SER A 102 2.50 11.80 -19.43
N MET A 103 3.04 11.18 -18.39
CA MET A 103 4.17 10.28 -18.54
C MET A 103 3.97 9.13 -17.54
N TYR A 104 3.82 7.90 -18.04
CA TYR A 104 3.73 6.63 -17.32
C TYR A 104 2.39 6.25 -16.68
N LYS A 105 1.70 5.26 -17.30
CA LYS A 105 0.78 4.20 -16.78
C LYS A 105 -0.16 4.45 -15.57
N ALA A 106 -0.26 5.65 -15.01
CA ALA A 106 -1.15 6.02 -13.91
C ALA A 106 -1.63 7.47 -14.12
N ALA A 107 -2.90 7.73 -13.87
CA ALA A 107 -3.44 9.08 -13.93
C ALA A 107 -2.91 9.86 -12.71
N THR A 108 -2.11 10.89 -12.97
CA THR A 108 -1.65 11.85 -11.95
C THR A 108 -2.35 13.18 -12.19
N TYR A 109 -2.92 13.73 -11.13
CA TYR A 109 -3.70 14.96 -11.07
C TYR A 109 -2.98 15.97 -10.17
N ARG A 110 -3.46 17.21 -10.12
CA ARG A 110 -2.94 18.22 -9.20
C ARG A 110 -4.00 18.67 -8.22
N LEU A 111 -3.74 18.48 -6.93
CA LEU A 111 -4.54 19.06 -5.86
C LEU A 111 -3.82 20.32 -5.35
N GLY A 112 -4.20 21.49 -5.88
CA GLY A 112 -3.40 22.71 -5.74
C GLY A 112 -2.01 22.53 -6.35
N ALA A 113 -0.95 22.72 -5.55
CA ALA A 113 0.45 22.49 -5.96
C ALA A 113 0.93 21.03 -5.74
N THR A 114 0.12 20.18 -5.10
CA THR A 114 0.52 18.84 -4.68
C THR A 114 0.09 17.81 -5.73
N PRO A 115 1.01 16.98 -6.26
CA PRO A 115 0.66 15.84 -7.11
C PRO A 115 -0.25 14.85 -6.38
N LEU A 116 -1.36 14.48 -7.02
CA LEU A 116 -2.30 13.45 -6.56
C LEU A 116 -2.26 12.28 -7.55
N ARG A 117 -1.87 11.10 -7.09
CA ARG A 117 -1.91 9.87 -7.89
C ARG A 117 -3.03 8.98 -7.36
N VAL A 118 -3.92 8.55 -8.24
CA VAL A 118 -4.95 7.56 -7.91
C VAL A 118 -4.61 6.24 -8.61
N THR A 119 -4.58 5.16 -7.85
CA THR A 119 -4.31 3.80 -8.35
C THR A 119 -5.44 2.88 -7.90
N ARG A 120 -6.13 2.25 -8.84
CA ARG A 120 -7.15 1.24 -8.53
C ARG A 120 -6.53 -0.14 -8.60
N SER A 121 -6.34 -0.81 -7.46
CA SER A 121 -5.80 -2.16 -7.35
C SER A 121 -6.89 -3.24 -7.58
N GLN A 122 -7.70 -3.02 -8.62
CA GLN A 122 -8.57 -4.08 -9.16
C GLN A 122 -7.78 -4.78 -10.27
N ALA A 123 -6.99 -5.79 -9.89
CA ALA A 123 -6.56 -6.76 -10.89
C ALA A 123 -7.76 -7.67 -11.18
N ALA A 124 -8.25 -7.65 -12.41
CA ALA A 124 -9.16 -8.67 -12.90
C ALA A 124 -8.50 -10.04 -12.66
N THR A 125 -9.16 -10.92 -11.91
CA THR A 125 -8.67 -12.29 -11.72
C THR A 125 -8.76 -13.00 -13.06
N THR A 126 -7.64 -13.47 -13.58
CA THR A 126 -7.60 -14.15 -14.89
C THR A 126 -8.17 -15.59 -14.84
N GLY A 127 -8.68 -16.01 -13.67
CA GLY A 127 -9.02 -17.40 -13.38
C GLY A 127 -7.78 -18.26 -13.12
N PRO A 128 -7.99 -19.53 -12.75
CA PRO A 128 -6.89 -20.44 -12.43
C PRO A 128 -5.99 -20.68 -13.65
N MET A 129 -4.68 -20.48 -13.49
CA MET A 129 -3.71 -20.80 -14.53
C MET A 129 -3.48 -22.32 -14.65
N PRO A 130 -2.95 -22.84 -15.76
CA PRO A 130 -2.64 -24.26 -15.87
C PRO A 130 -1.65 -24.74 -14.80
N ASP A 131 -1.85 -25.92 -14.24
CA ASP A 131 -1.05 -26.47 -13.13
C ASP A 131 0.45 -26.55 -13.43
N ALA A 132 0.82 -26.85 -14.68
CA ALA A 132 2.21 -26.86 -15.11
C ALA A 132 2.85 -25.47 -15.03
N LYS A 133 2.11 -24.42 -15.42
CA LYS A 133 2.56 -23.03 -15.32
C LYS A 133 2.65 -22.59 -13.87
N PHE A 134 1.63 -22.91 -13.07
CA PHE A 134 1.61 -22.63 -11.63
C PHE A 134 2.81 -23.28 -10.92
N SER A 135 3.03 -24.57 -11.15
CA SER A 135 4.11 -25.33 -10.52
C SER A 135 5.49 -24.75 -10.85
N ARG A 136 5.71 -24.33 -12.10
CA ARG A 136 6.95 -23.68 -12.53
C ARG A 136 7.17 -22.35 -11.81
N LEU A 137 6.16 -21.48 -11.76
CA LEU A 137 6.27 -20.19 -11.09
C LEU A 137 6.42 -20.35 -9.57
N ARG A 138 5.68 -21.29 -8.97
CA ARG A 138 5.82 -21.64 -7.55
C ARG A 138 7.24 -22.08 -7.22
N ALA A 139 7.88 -22.91 -8.06
CA ALA A 139 9.25 -23.34 -7.82
C ALA A 139 10.23 -22.15 -7.78
N VAL A 140 10.10 -21.21 -8.72
CA VAL A 140 10.91 -19.97 -8.75
C VAL A 140 10.70 -19.13 -7.49
N VAL A 141 9.47 -19.01 -7.02
CA VAL A 141 9.13 -18.21 -5.83
C VAL A 141 9.60 -18.84 -4.52
N LEU A 142 9.68 -20.17 -4.45
CA LEU A 142 10.09 -20.90 -3.25
C LEU A 142 11.59 -21.21 -3.21
N ASP A 143 12.34 -20.93 -4.28
CA ASP A 143 13.77 -21.15 -4.33
C ASP A 143 14.53 -19.97 -3.67
N PRO A 144 15.20 -20.17 -2.52
CA PRO A 144 15.95 -19.12 -1.85
C PRO A 144 17.19 -18.67 -2.62
N GLY A 145 17.64 -19.43 -3.64
CA GLY A 145 18.76 -19.09 -4.51
C GLY A 145 18.37 -18.31 -5.76
N GLN A 146 17.08 -18.04 -5.97
CA GLN A 146 16.60 -17.33 -7.15
C GLN A 146 16.96 -15.84 -7.12
N GLU A 147 17.30 -15.30 -8.30
CA GLU A 147 17.49 -13.85 -8.49
C GLU A 147 16.23 -13.05 -8.14
N PHE A 148 16.43 -11.90 -7.49
CA PHE A 148 15.34 -11.07 -6.97
C PHE A 148 14.31 -10.65 -8.04
N ASP A 149 14.79 -10.27 -9.23
CA ASP A 149 13.92 -9.82 -10.32
C ASP A 149 13.05 -10.96 -10.88
N ASP A 150 13.61 -12.18 -10.97
CA ASP A 150 12.88 -13.36 -11.44
C ASP A 150 11.83 -13.81 -10.42
N ALA A 151 12.18 -13.82 -9.13
CA ALA A 151 11.23 -14.10 -8.06
C ALA A 151 10.09 -13.08 -8.03
N THR A 152 10.41 -11.78 -8.18
CA THR A 152 9.43 -10.69 -8.23
C THR A 152 8.48 -10.86 -9.42
N LYS A 153 9.01 -11.11 -10.61
CA LYS A 153 8.21 -11.36 -11.81
C LYS A 153 7.33 -12.59 -11.68
N ALA A 154 7.83 -13.66 -11.06
CA ALA A 154 7.03 -14.86 -10.81
C ALA A 154 5.89 -14.59 -9.82
N ILE A 155 6.14 -13.82 -8.76
CA ILE A 155 5.11 -13.33 -7.83
C ILE A 155 4.06 -12.51 -8.58
N GLU A 156 4.45 -11.54 -9.42
CA GLU A 156 3.52 -10.73 -10.22
C GLU A 156 2.63 -11.58 -11.13
N LEU A 157 3.18 -12.63 -11.75
CA LEU A 157 2.43 -13.53 -12.61
C LEU A 157 1.45 -14.42 -11.80
N LEU A 158 1.88 -14.93 -10.64
CA LEU A 158 1.02 -15.69 -9.73
C LEU A 158 -0.11 -14.82 -9.16
N ALA A 159 0.19 -13.55 -8.87
CA ALA A 159 -0.75 -12.58 -8.32
C ALA A 159 -1.95 -12.28 -9.23
N GLN A 160 -1.87 -12.60 -10.53
CA GLN A 160 -2.99 -12.44 -11.48
C GLN A 160 -4.14 -13.42 -11.21
N GLU A 161 -3.85 -14.59 -10.63
CA GLU A 161 -4.84 -15.62 -10.36
C GLU A 161 -5.60 -15.38 -9.04
N ARG A 162 -4.94 -14.85 -8.00
CA ARG A 162 -5.50 -14.60 -6.65
C ARG A 162 -6.27 -15.80 -6.04
N SER A 163 -5.74 -17.01 -6.15
CA SER A 163 -6.35 -18.23 -5.59
C SER A 163 -5.70 -18.68 -4.27
N GLU A 164 -6.34 -19.61 -3.57
CA GLU A 164 -5.82 -20.20 -2.32
C GLU A 164 -4.42 -20.82 -2.50
N ARG A 165 -4.14 -21.47 -3.64
CA ARG A 165 -2.82 -22.05 -3.91
C ARG A 165 -1.74 -20.98 -4.10
N VAL A 166 -2.11 -19.80 -4.63
CA VAL A 166 -1.21 -18.64 -4.71
C VAL A 166 -0.94 -18.10 -3.31
N VAL A 167 -1.98 -17.95 -2.48
CA VAL A 167 -1.85 -17.53 -1.09
C VAL A 167 -0.90 -18.46 -0.32
N ALA A 168 -1.11 -19.77 -0.41
CA ALA A 168 -0.24 -20.76 0.23
C ALA A 168 1.22 -20.66 -0.26
N THR A 169 1.42 -20.40 -1.56
CA THR A 169 2.76 -20.19 -2.13
C THR A 169 3.41 -18.92 -1.59
N PHE A 170 2.66 -17.82 -1.48
CA PHE A 170 3.19 -16.54 -1.01
C PHE A 170 3.56 -16.59 0.47
N LEU A 171 2.73 -17.21 1.31
CA LEU A 171 3.03 -17.42 2.72
C LEU A 171 4.30 -18.28 2.93
N ALA A 172 4.58 -19.21 2.02
CA ALA A 172 5.78 -20.05 2.08
C ALA A 172 7.05 -19.41 1.50
N SER A 173 6.95 -18.28 0.77
CA SER A 173 8.05 -17.73 -0.03
C SER A 173 9.08 -16.89 0.73
N ASN A 174 8.86 -16.59 2.02
CA ASN A 174 9.64 -15.62 2.82
C ASN A 174 9.86 -14.25 2.15
N SER A 175 9.18 -13.96 1.03
CA SER A 175 9.35 -12.74 0.26
C SER A 175 8.46 -11.64 0.85
N PHE A 176 9.07 -10.53 1.27
CA PHE A 176 8.30 -9.36 1.70
C PHE A 176 7.38 -8.85 0.58
N TYR A 177 7.78 -8.94 -0.69
CA TYR A 177 6.93 -8.52 -1.80
C TYR A 177 5.65 -9.37 -1.89
N ALA A 178 5.75 -10.67 -1.65
CA ALA A 178 4.58 -11.55 -1.57
C ALA A 178 3.70 -11.22 -0.36
N LEU A 179 4.30 -10.98 0.82
CA LEU A 179 3.57 -10.59 2.03
C LEU A 179 2.87 -9.22 1.88
N ASP A 180 3.50 -8.27 1.21
CA ASP A 180 2.91 -6.97 0.90
C ASP A 180 1.68 -7.15 0.02
N LEU A 181 1.74 -7.97 -1.04
CA LEU A 181 0.57 -8.30 -1.86
C LEU A 181 -0.54 -8.99 -1.05
N LEU A 182 -0.20 -9.93 -0.18
CA LEU A 182 -1.20 -10.58 0.69
C LEU A 182 -1.90 -9.57 1.61
N SER A 183 -1.17 -8.57 2.12
CA SER A 183 -1.77 -7.50 2.92
C SER A 183 -2.72 -6.60 2.11
N GLN A 184 -2.42 -6.38 0.82
CA GLN A 184 -3.31 -5.68 -0.11
C GLN A 184 -4.61 -6.46 -0.38
N TRP A 185 -4.57 -7.78 -0.28
CA TRP A 185 -5.73 -8.66 -0.47
C TRP A 185 -6.50 -8.94 0.83
N GLY A 186 -6.00 -8.48 1.98
CA GLY A 186 -6.64 -8.73 3.27
C GLY A 186 -6.48 -10.17 3.77
N VAL A 187 -5.43 -10.88 3.35
CA VAL A 187 -5.13 -12.24 3.81
C VAL A 187 -4.51 -12.18 5.20
N MET A 188 -5.29 -12.52 6.23
CA MET A 188 -4.92 -12.36 7.65
C MET A 188 -3.76 -13.27 8.07
N GLU A 189 -3.59 -14.40 7.39
CA GLU A 189 -2.51 -15.36 7.61
C GLU A 189 -1.12 -14.74 7.40
N ALA A 190 -1.02 -13.63 6.65
CA ALA A 190 0.22 -12.89 6.47
C ALA A 190 0.67 -12.10 7.72
N ARG A 191 -0.18 -11.97 8.76
CA ARG A 191 0.16 -11.23 9.99
C ARG A 191 1.38 -11.80 10.70
N ALA A 192 1.38 -13.11 10.97
CA ALA A 192 2.47 -13.76 11.69
C ALA A 192 3.85 -13.60 11.01
N PRO A 193 4.01 -13.90 9.71
CA PRO A 193 5.30 -13.69 9.05
C PRO A 193 5.70 -12.20 8.94
N LEU A 194 4.75 -11.27 8.90
CA LEU A 194 5.04 -9.84 8.98
C LEU A 194 5.53 -9.44 10.38
N ASP A 195 4.91 -9.95 11.44
CA ASP A 195 5.34 -9.69 12.82
C ASP A 195 6.75 -10.24 13.08
N ASP A 196 7.07 -11.43 12.58
CA ASP A 196 8.43 -12.01 12.62
C ASP A 196 9.44 -11.14 11.85
N LEU A 197 9.06 -10.60 10.69
CA LEU A 197 9.91 -9.73 9.90
C LEU A 197 10.13 -8.38 10.61
N LEU A 198 9.10 -7.81 11.24
CA LEU A 198 9.20 -6.58 12.04
C LEU A 198 10.22 -6.74 13.16
N GLY A 199 10.13 -7.80 13.95
CA GLY A 199 11.07 -8.04 15.07
C GLY A 199 12.53 -8.10 14.62
N LYS A 200 12.80 -8.62 13.41
CA LYS A 200 14.15 -8.65 12.83
C LYS A 200 14.61 -7.28 12.32
N LEU A 201 13.73 -6.53 11.65
CA LEU A 201 14.08 -5.24 11.04
C LEU A 201 14.20 -4.11 12.07
N GLU A 202 13.42 -4.14 13.15
CA GLU A 202 13.55 -3.19 14.26
C GLU A 202 14.95 -3.24 14.88
N GLN A 203 15.50 -4.45 15.04
CA GLN A 203 16.85 -4.66 15.54
C GLN A 203 17.92 -4.14 14.56
N ALA A 204 17.68 -4.28 13.25
CA ALA A 204 18.60 -3.88 12.20
C ALA A 204 18.50 -2.39 11.79
N ARG A 205 17.46 -1.67 12.23
CA ARG A 205 17.11 -0.31 11.78
C ARG A 205 17.03 -0.19 10.25
N ASP A 206 16.48 -1.23 9.61
CA ASP A 206 16.47 -1.36 8.16
C ASP A 206 15.42 -0.43 7.51
N ARG A 207 15.75 0.18 6.37
CA ARG A 207 14.84 1.04 5.58
C ARG A 207 13.54 0.33 5.17
N MET A 208 13.53 -1.00 5.11
CA MET A 208 12.33 -1.79 4.87
C MET A 208 11.31 -1.72 6.01
N LEU A 209 11.70 -1.34 7.23
CA LEU A 209 10.83 -1.30 8.41
C LEU A 209 9.53 -0.55 8.14
N VAL A 210 9.59 0.65 7.52
CA VAL A 210 8.38 1.41 7.17
C VAL A 210 7.44 0.62 6.25
N ARG A 211 7.98 -0.11 5.27
CA ARG A 211 7.15 -0.89 4.34
C ARG A 211 6.48 -2.06 5.06
N VAL A 212 7.18 -2.72 5.98
CA VAL A 212 6.62 -3.83 6.75
C VAL A 212 5.57 -3.33 7.75
N VAL A 213 5.81 -2.19 8.42
CA VAL A 213 4.83 -1.55 9.30
C VAL A 213 3.57 -1.17 8.53
N VAL A 214 3.71 -0.57 7.35
CA VAL A 214 2.59 -0.23 6.46
C VAL A 214 1.78 -1.47 6.10
N ALA A 215 2.42 -2.56 5.66
CA ALA A 215 1.74 -3.82 5.35
C ALA A 215 1.01 -4.41 6.57
N ARG A 216 1.62 -4.34 7.76
CA ARG A 216 1.02 -4.83 9.00
C ARG A 216 -0.18 -4.00 9.44
N ARG A 217 -0.10 -2.67 9.35
CA ARG A 217 -1.19 -1.73 9.65
C ARG A 217 -2.35 -1.85 8.67
N ARG A 218 -2.05 -2.15 7.41
CA ARG A 218 -3.08 -2.51 6.42
C ARG A 218 -3.89 -3.74 6.84
N LEU A 219 -3.24 -4.77 7.39
CA LEU A 219 -3.94 -5.94 7.94
C LEU A 219 -4.75 -5.61 9.20
N ASP A 220 -4.32 -4.65 10.02
CA ASP A 220 -5.13 -4.12 11.13
C ASP A 220 -6.41 -3.44 10.62
N ALA A 221 -6.28 -2.60 9.61
CA ALA A 221 -7.40 -1.93 8.95
C ALA A 221 -8.42 -2.93 8.39
N TRP A 222 -7.95 -3.98 7.71
CA TRP A 222 -8.82 -5.05 7.21
C TRP A 222 -9.60 -5.76 8.33
N ALA A 223 -8.93 -6.11 9.44
CA ALA A 223 -9.59 -6.79 10.55
C ALA A 223 -10.61 -5.89 11.27
N ALA A 224 -10.32 -4.60 11.39
CA ALA A 224 -11.28 -3.64 11.94
C ALA A 224 -12.53 -3.53 11.05
N ALA A 225 -12.35 -3.54 9.72
CA ALA A 225 -13.43 -3.43 8.75
C ALA A 225 -14.33 -4.67 8.66
N THR A 226 -13.80 -5.86 8.95
CA THR A 226 -14.59 -7.11 8.96
C THR A 226 -15.30 -7.36 10.29
N ALA A 227 -14.88 -6.68 11.36
CA ALA A 227 -15.50 -6.77 12.68
C ALA A 227 -16.67 -5.80 12.90
N ALA A 228 -16.78 -4.77 12.05
CA ALA A 228 -17.82 -3.74 12.07
C ALA A 228 -19.02 -4.14 11.18
#